data_AF-A0A085FQ21-F1
#
_entry.id   AF-A0A085FQ21-F1
#
_cell.length_a   1.000
_cell.length_b   1.000
_cell.length_c   1.000
_cell.angle_alpha   90.00
_cell.angle_beta   90.00
_cell.angle_gamma   90.00
#
_symmetry.space_group_name_H-M   'P 1'
#
loop_
_entity.id
_entity.type
_entity.pdbx_description
1 polymer ?
#
loop_
_entity_poly.entity_id
_entity_poly.type
_entity_poly.pdbx_seq_one_letter_code
_entity_poly.pdbx_strand_id
1 'polypeptide(L)'
;MRAMNKPPSLLSLLLVLVALAVFGVIGAKYMLSSHKESTNEQLGLVWPGIAAMPEGDRNFLVELAHTCNLTMREPVRAEVVDCLRSVQMNEEAKARLDRLIGQAPAQQR
;
A
#
# COMPACT_ATOMS: atom_id res chain seq x y z
N MET A 1 49.35 -3.26 17.21
CA MET A 1 49.47 -2.18 16.19
C MET A 1 48.13 -1.47 16.12
N ARG A 2 48.12 -0.15 16.37
CA ARG A 2 46.90 0.67 16.50
C ARG A 2 46.21 0.79 15.15
N ALA A 3 44.91 0.51 15.09
CA ALA A 3 44.08 0.85 13.94
C ALA A 3 44.17 2.36 13.69
N MET A 4 44.69 2.74 12.51
CA MET A 4 44.69 4.12 12.06
C MET A 4 43.25 4.52 11.71
N ASN A 5 42.56 5.23 12.60
CA ASN A 5 41.32 5.94 12.28
C ASN A 5 41.65 7.12 11.35
N LYS A 6 41.67 6.87 10.03
CA LYS A 6 41.60 7.93 9.02
C LYS A 6 40.18 8.52 9.08
N PRO A 7 40.00 9.85 9.17
CA PRO A 7 38.68 10.44 9.09
C PRO A 7 38.03 9.97 7.78
N PRO A 8 36.78 9.48 7.80
CA PRO A 8 36.13 9.01 6.59
C PRO A 8 36.10 10.16 5.59
N SER A 9 36.72 9.95 4.43
CA SER A 9 36.65 10.91 3.32
C SER A 9 35.18 11.17 3.00
N LEU A 10 34.82 12.43 2.75
CA LEU A 10 33.46 12.82 2.36
C LEU A 10 32.94 11.96 1.19
N LEU A 11 33.83 11.52 0.30
CA LEU A 11 33.53 10.62 -0.82
C LEU A 11 33.09 9.22 -0.35
N SER A 12 33.71 8.70 0.71
CA SER A 12 33.33 7.42 1.32
C SER A 12 32.00 7.53 2.06
N LEU A 13 31.73 8.67 2.69
CA LEU A 13 30.45 8.96 3.36
C LEU A 13 29.31 9.04 2.34
N LEU A 14 29.54 9.71 1.21
CA LEU A 14 28.59 9.80 0.09
C LEU A 14 28.29 8.43 -0.50
N LEU A 15 29.31 7.60 -0.73
CA LEU A 15 29.12 6.24 -1.24
C LEU A 15 28.29 5.36 -0.29
N VAL A 16 28.52 5.45 1.02
CA VAL A 16 27.73 4.72 2.02
C VAL A 16 26.27 5.20 2.04
N LEU A 17 26.04 6.51 1.95
CA LEU A 17 24.69 7.08 1.86
C LEU A 17 23.95 6.63 0.60
N VAL A 18 24.62 6.65 -0.56
CA VAL A 18 24.04 6.18 -1.83
C VAL A 18 23.72 4.69 -1.75
N ALA A 19 24.62 3.87 -1.19
CA ALA A 19 24.37 2.45 -1.00
C ALA A 19 23.13 2.21 -0.11
N LEU A 20 23.07 2.87 1.05
CA LEU A 20 21.92 2.78 1.95
C LEU A 20 20.60 3.22 1.30
N ALA A 21 20.63 4.28 0.49
CA ALA A 21 19.46 4.74 -0.25
C ALA A 21 18.99 3.71 -1.27
N VAL A 22 19.90 3.10 -2.03
CA VAL A 22 19.56 2.06 -3.02
C VAL A 22 18.99 0.82 -2.34
N PHE A 23 19.61 0.36 -1.25
CA PHE A 23 19.09 -0.77 -0.46
C PHE A 23 17.72 -0.45 0.17
N GLY A 24 17.53 0.77 0.67
CA GLY A 24 16.24 1.24 1.21
C GLY A 24 15.14 1.26 0.15
N VAL A 25 15.43 1.74 -1.06
CA VAL A 25 14.45 1.77 -2.16
C VAL A 25 14.08 0.36 -2.62
N ILE A 26 15.05 -0.55 -2.77
CA ILE A 26 14.78 -1.93 -3.20
C ILE A 26 14.01 -2.71 -2.13
N GLY A 27 14.39 -2.56 -0.86
CA GLY A 27 13.69 -3.19 0.28
C GLY A 27 12.25 -2.71 0.44
N ALA A 28 12.01 -1.40 0.27
CA ALA A 28 10.67 -0.84 0.28
C ALA A 28 9.79 -1.39 -0.84
N LYS A 29 10.34 -1.59 -2.04
CA LYS A 29 9.58 -2.20 -3.16
C LYS A 29 9.25 -3.65 -2.92
N TYR A 30 10.14 -4.44 -2.31
CA TYR A 30 9.86 -5.86 -2.00
C TYR A 30 8.78 -6.02 -0.93
N MET A 31 8.84 -5.23 0.16
CA MET A 31 7.76 -5.24 1.17
C MET A 31 6.42 -4.77 0.59
N LEU A 32 6.43 -3.81 -0.34
CA LEU A 32 5.23 -3.31 -0.99
C LEU A 32 4.59 -4.39 -1.89
N SER A 33 5.38 -5.24 -2.55
CA SER A 33 4.88 -6.34 -3.39
C SER A 33 4.13 -7.39 -2.58
N SER A 34 4.67 -7.82 -1.44
CA SER A 34 4.01 -8.82 -0.58
C SER A 34 2.72 -8.27 0.05
N HIS A 35 2.69 -6.96 0.37
CA HIS A 35 1.46 -6.33 0.87
C HIS A 35 0.37 -6.27 -0.20
N LYS A 36 0.72 -5.98 -1.46
CA LYS A 36 -0.25 -5.88 -2.56
C LYS A 36 -1.08 -7.14 -2.79
N GLU A 37 -0.49 -8.32 -2.58
CA GLU A 37 -1.20 -9.60 -2.76
C GLU A 37 -2.24 -9.80 -1.65
N SER A 38 -1.85 -9.62 -0.39
CA SER A 38 -2.79 -9.66 0.75
C SER A 38 -3.88 -8.58 0.70
N THR A 39 -3.52 -7.37 0.22
CA THR A 39 -4.47 -6.28 0.02
C THR A 39 -5.51 -6.63 -1.05
N ASN A 40 -5.10 -7.24 -2.17
CA ASN A 40 -6.02 -7.64 -3.22
C ASN A 40 -6.96 -8.77 -2.77
N GLU A 41 -6.49 -9.72 -1.96
CA GLU A 41 -7.34 -10.76 -1.38
C GLU A 41 -8.44 -10.18 -0.48
N GLN A 42 -8.08 -9.26 0.42
CA GLN A 42 -9.04 -8.61 1.31
C GLN A 42 -10.00 -7.67 0.57
N LEU A 43 -9.50 -6.90 -0.40
CA LEU A 43 -10.36 -6.12 -1.28
C LEU A 43 -11.29 -7.03 -2.12
N GLY A 44 -10.84 -8.25 -2.43
CA GLY A 44 -11.62 -9.31 -3.06
C GLY A 44 -12.89 -9.71 -2.30
N LEU A 45 -12.93 -9.47 -0.98
CA LEU A 45 -14.12 -9.71 -0.15
C LEU A 45 -15.26 -8.73 -0.43
N VAL A 46 -14.93 -7.52 -0.90
CA VAL A 46 -15.92 -6.52 -1.32
C VAL A 46 -16.11 -6.59 -2.84
N TRP A 47 -15.03 -6.81 -3.59
CA TRP A 47 -15.00 -6.86 -5.04
C TRP A 47 -14.34 -8.15 -5.56
N PRO A 48 -15.09 -9.24 -5.71
CA PRO A 48 -14.57 -10.55 -6.17
C PRO A 48 -13.85 -10.50 -7.53
N GLY A 49 -14.13 -9.48 -8.33
CA GLY A 49 -13.50 -9.23 -9.64
C GLY A 49 -12.47 -8.09 -9.64
N ILE A 50 -11.82 -7.78 -8.51
CA ILE A 50 -10.90 -6.62 -8.44
C ILE A 50 -9.75 -6.68 -9.46
N ALA A 51 -9.30 -7.88 -9.86
CA ALA A 51 -8.29 -8.03 -10.91
C ALA A 51 -8.81 -7.61 -12.30
N ALA A 52 -10.11 -7.71 -12.54
CA ALA A 52 -10.76 -7.33 -13.79
C ALA A 52 -11.26 -5.87 -13.80
N MET A 53 -11.12 -5.13 -12.68
CA MET A 53 -11.43 -3.71 -12.64
C MET A 53 -10.49 -2.90 -13.53
N PRO A 54 -10.95 -1.72 -14.01
CA PRO A 54 -10.07 -0.73 -14.61
C PRO A 54 -8.88 -0.44 -13.68
N GLU A 55 -7.68 -0.40 -14.25
CA GLU A 55 -6.45 -0.22 -13.48
C GLU A 55 -6.47 1.06 -12.62
N GLY A 56 -7.10 2.14 -13.11
CA GLY A 56 -7.26 3.37 -12.36
C GLY A 56 -8.12 3.25 -11.10
N ASP A 57 -9.15 2.39 -11.10
CA ASP A 57 -10.01 2.15 -9.93
C ASP A 57 -9.36 1.15 -8.98
N ARG A 58 -8.75 0.10 -9.52
CA ARG A 58 -7.99 -0.88 -8.75
C ARG A 58 -6.84 -0.22 -7.98
N ASN A 59 -6.04 0.61 -8.64
CA ASN A 59 -4.91 1.29 -8.00
C ASN A 59 -5.39 2.25 -6.91
N PHE A 60 -6.51 2.94 -7.12
CA PHE A 60 -7.12 3.80 -6.10
C PHE A 60 -7.52 3.00 -4.85
N LEU A 61 -8.19 1.86 -5.00
CA LEU A 61 -8.57 1.01 -3.87
C LEU A 61 -7.36 0.43 -3.14
N VAL A 62 -6.33 0.01 -3.88
CA VAL A 62 -5.08 -0.52 -3.31
C VAL A 62 -4.33 0.57 -2.53
N GLU A 63 -4.27 1.79 -3.05
CA GLU A 63 -3.63 2.92 -2.36
C GLU A 63 -4.36 3.29 -1.06
N LEU A 64 -5.70 3.32 -1.08
CA LEU A 64 -6.51 3.52 0.11
C LEU A 64 -6.31 2.39 1.13
N ALA A 65 -6.31 1.15 0.68
CA ALA A 65 -6.09 -0.02 1.54
C ALA A 65 -4.70 0.00 2.18
N HIS A 66 -3.67 0.46 1.48
CA HIS A 66 -2.36 0.70 2.07
C HIS A 66 -2.39 1.83 3.10
N THR A 67 -3.11 2.92 2.81
CA THR A 67 -3.19 4.09 3.70
C THR A 67 -3.90 3.75 5.02
N CYS A 68 -4.97 2.96 4.98
CA CYS A 68 -5.69 2.52 6.17
C CYS A 68 -5.10 1.23 6.81
N ASN A 69 -4.03 0.70 6.22
CA ASN A 69 -3.35 -0.53 6.64
C ASN A 69 -4.29 -1.74 6.73
N LEU A 70 -5.04 -1.98 5.66
CA LEU A 70 -6.11 -2.98 5.58
C LEU A 70 -5.63 -4.39 5.97
N THR A 71 -4.39 -4.73 5.64
CA THR A 71 -3.78 -6.04 5.92
C THR A 71 -3.71 -6.39 7.42
N MET A 72 -3.77 -5.39 8.30
CA MET A 72 -3.78 -5.58 9.75
C MET A 72 -5.19 -5.67 10.35
N ARG A 73 -6.25 -5.52 9.54
CA ARG A 73 -7.64 -5.62 9.97
C ARG A 73 -8.23 -7.00 9.70
N GLU A 74 -9.36 -7.27 10.34
CA GLU A 74 -10.09 -8.51 10.08
C GLU A 74 -10.54 -8.57 8.62
N PRO A 75 -10.42 -9.73 7.95
CA PRO A 75 -10.80 -9.92 6.56
C PRO A 75 -12.32 -10.05 6.43
N VAL A 76 -13.05 -8.97 6.69
CA VAL A 76 -14.51 -8.91 6.62
C VAL A 76 -14.95 -7.72 5.78
N ARG A 77 -16.01 -7.89 4.98
CA ARG A 77 -16.52 -6.85 4.06
C ARG A 77 -16.77 -5.50 4.76
N ALA A 78 -17.35 -5.53 5.96
CA ALA A 78 -17.64 -4.34 6.74
C ALA A 78 -16.36 -3.59 7.16
N GLU A 79 -15.38 -4.32 7.68
CA GLU A 79 -14.08 -3.78 8.09
C GLU A 79 -13.30 -3.21 6.91
N VAL A 80 -13.37 -3.85 5.73
CA VAL A 80 -12.74 -3.33 4.51
C VAL A 80 -13.34 -1.98 4.13
N VAL A 81 -14.66 -1.86 4.10
CA VAL A 81 -15.33 -0.59 3.76
C VAL A 81 -15.06 0.48 4.81
N ASP A 82 -15.07 0.12 6.10
CA ASP A 82 -14.79 1.06 7.19
C ASP A 82 -13.34 1.58 7.13
N CYS A 83 -12.38 0.68 6.91
CA CYS A 83 -10.97 1.02 6.70
C CYS A 83 -10.80 2.03 5.56
N LEU A 84 -11.39 1.75 4.40
CA LEU A 84 -11.29 2.63 3.22
C LEU A 84 -11.93 4.01 3.48
N ARG A 85 -13.04 4.05 4.23
CA ARG A 85 -13.72 5.30 4.62
C ARG A 85 -12.96 6.10 5.69
N SER A 86 -12.12 5.46 6.50
CA SER A 86 -11.33 6.11 7.54
C SER A 86 -10.17 6.95 7.00
N VAL A 87 -9.79 6.76 5.74
CA VAL A 87 -8.70 7.51 5.09
C VAL A 87 -9.15 8.96 4.85
N GLN A 88 -8.34 9.92 5.30
CA GLN A 88 -8.55 11.33 4.94
C GLN A 88 -8.32 11.53 3.45
N MET A 89 -9.37 11.91 2.73
CA MET A 89 -9.36 12.16 1.29
C MET A 89 -10.26 13.36 0.96
N ASN A 90 -10.12 13.92 -0.23
CA ASN A 90 -10.98 15.00 -0.70
C ASN A 90 -12.40 14.48 -1.05
N GLU A 91 -13.36 15.40 -1.20
CA GLU A 91 -14.76 15.04 -1.48
C GLU A 91 -14.92 14.27 -2.81
N GLU A 92 -14.07 14.56 -3.81
CA GLU A 92 -14.08 13.84 -5.09
C GLU A 92 -13.66 12.37 -4.94
N ALA A 93 -12.59 12.10 -4.19
CA ALA A 93 -12.13 10.75 -3.90
C ALA A 93 -13.16 9.98 -3.05
N LYS A 94 -13.80 10.66 -2.09
CA LYS A 94 -14.87 10.08 -1.28
C LYS A 94 -16.08 9.69 -2.13
N ALA A 95 -16.53 10.58 -3.02
CA ALA A 95 -17.61 10.30 -3.97
C ALA A 95 -17.26 9.15 -4.93
N ARG A 96 -15.99 9.06 -5.35
CA ARG A 96 -15.51 7.94 -6.17
C ARG A 96 -15.54 6.62 -5.38
N LEU A 97 -15.08 6.62 -4.13
CA LEU A 97 -15.13 5.44 -3.25
C LEU A 97 -16.57 4.98 -3.05
N ASP A 98 -17.49 5.88 -2.72
CA ASP A 98 -18.90 5.53 -2.52
C ASP A 98 -19.53 4.97 -3.81
N ARG A 99 -19.15 5.48 -4.99
CA ARG A 99 -19.57 4.91 -6.27
C ARG A 99 -19.06 3.49 -6.45
N LEU A 100 -17.78 3.23 -6.16
CA LEU A 100 -17.18 1.90 -6.27
C LEU A 100 -17.80 0.92 -5.28
N ILE A 101 -18.12 1.36 -4.06
CA ILE A 101 -18.84 0.56 -3.06
C ILE A 101 -20.27 0.26 -3.53
N GLY A 102 -20.96 1.22 -4.13
CA GLY A 102 -22.31 1.03 -4.69
C GLY A 102 -22.33 0.08 -5.90
N GLN A 103 -21.23 0.00 -6.64
CA GLN A 103 -21.02 -0.95 -7.75
C GLN A 103 -20.52 -2.32 -7.28
N ALA A 104 -20.08 -2.43 -6.03
CA ALA A 104 -19.67 -3.71 -5.47
C ALA A 104 -20.88 -4.65 -5.49
N PRO A 105 -20.72 -5.92 -5.94
CA PRO A 105 -21.80 -6.87 -5.87
C PRO A 105 -22.30 -6.92 -4.42
N ALA A 106 -23.61 -6.71 -4.24
CA ALA A 106 -24.24 -6.97 -2.96
C ALA A 106 -24.08 -8.46 -2.72
N GLN A 107 -23.14 -8.82 -1.84
CA GLN A 107 -22.95 -10.20 -1.45
C GLN A 107 -24.22 -10.64 -0.73
N GLN A 108 -25.14 -11.22 -1.51
CA GLN A 108 -26.33 -11.86 -1.00
C GLN A 108 -25.89 -13.14 -0.30
N ARG A 109 -26.11 -13.15 1.01
CA ARG A 109 -26.00 -14.24 1.99
C ARG A 109 -24.72 -14.28 2.82
#